data_AF-A4B9B7-F1
#
_entry.id   AF-A4B9B7-F1
#
_cell.length_a   1.000
_cell.length_b   1.000
_cell.length_c   1.000
_cell.angle_alpha   90.00
_cell.angle_beta   90.00
_cell.angle_gamma   90.00
#
_symmetry.space_group_name_H-M   'P 1'
#
loop_
_entity.id
_entity.type
_entity.pdbx_description
1 polymer ?
#
loop_
_entity_poly.entity_id
_entity_poly.type
_entity_poly.pdbx_seq_one_letter_code
_entity_poly.pdbx_strand_id
1 'polypeptide(L)'
;MIKQLCSLILLITCFSMAQADIAGKNVILIHGFNPFQLLDPPDDNGRRDAQDYWADIDPAFKRQDGGRSNIIHWPSDRRLTGANGIISVVQPQIQALLQEDYCRDQCVIVTHSTGDLVTRFLLKNKRSLFGSAMADRFKVAGVIDLAGAGGGTELANYGVGVANGINFAGDVISALLEYAGFPVHFGLNVGVMTDLQPSVARSHATNGFPAIPRLRVAGAGDEFYGFATHPLISGRDDSVVPLHSACGASYASAYDSCSQDTRLDGRLTWISAAPSVSQRYDFHYPILMSEDVPHNAMQGNRTGYSMTSVRSIEADYNNSGVNALGVDVADYEKREWWDFWRKYRYVEGTSSRSVSTLLVDKVIR
;
A
#
# COMPACT_ATOMS: atom_id res chain seq x y z
N MET A 1 40.58 37.90 -49.88
CA MET A 1 39.61 36.80 -49.65
C MET A 1 39.38 36.68 -48.16
N ILE A 2 38.19 37.11 -47.72
CA ILE A 2 37.72 37.08 -46.34
C ILE A 2 37.38 35.62 -46.00
N LYS A 3 37.94 35.06 -44.93
CA LYS A 3 37.42 33.84 -44.30
C LYS A 3 37.07 34.16 -42.85
N GLN A 4 35.76 34.16 -42.61
CA GLN A 4 35.10 34.28 -41.32
C GLN A 4 35.54 33.13 -40.41
N LEU A 5 35.96 33.45 -39.19
CA LEU A 5 36.07 32.50 -38.09
C LEU A 5 34.76 32.59 -37.30
N CYS A 6 33.88 31.61 -37.46
CA CYS A 6 32.69 31.47 -36.62
C CYS A 6 33.11 30.86 -35.28
N SER A 7 32.99 31.65 -34.21
CA SER A 7 32.97 31.16 -32.83
C SER A 7 31.74 30.28 -32.61
N LEU A 8 31.94 29.02 -32.24
CA LEU A 8 30.88 28.14 -31.75
C LEU A 8 30.95 28.12 -30.21
N ILE A 9 30.08 28.88 -29.56
CA ILE A 9 29.85 28.79 -28.11
C ILE A 9 28.94 27.58 -27.89
N LEU A 10 29.49 26.50 -27.34
CA LEU A 10 28.74 25.33 -26.91
C LEU A 10 28.06 25.66 -25.57
N LEU A 11 26.80 26.07 -25.59
CA LEU A 11 25.97 26.14 -24.39
C LEU A 11 25.65 24.69 -23.96
N ILE A 12 26.36 24.21 -22.95
CA ILE A 12 25.97 23.02 -22.20
C ILE A 12 24.82 23.46 -21.28
N THR A 13 23.59 23.28 -21.74
CA THR A 13 22.42 23.31 -20.87
C THR A 13 22.48 22.09 -19.96
N CYS A 14 22.91 22.27 -18.72
CA CYS A 14 22.67 21.29 -17.66
C CYS A 14 21.15 21.14 -17.52
N PHE A 15 20.58 20.09 -18.10
CA PHE A 15 19.30 19.58 -17.64
C PHE A 15 19.52 19.02 -16.25
N SER A 16 19.23 19.82 -15.21
CA SER A 16 18.91 19.27 -13.90
C SER A 16 17.71 18.37 -14.11
N MET A 17 17.92 17.05 -14.14
CA MET A 17 16.83 16.11 -13.92
C MET A 17 16.33 16.42 -12.51
N ALA A 18 15.26 17.20 -12.40
CA ALA A 18 14.51 17.28 -11.16
C ALA A 18 14.05 15.86 -10.87
N GLN A 19 14.71 15.20 -9.92
CA GLN A 19 14.20 13.96 -9.37
C GLN A 19 12.85 14.33 -8.73
N ALA A 20 11.78 13.75 -9.24
CA ALA A 20 10.45 13.98 -8.70
C ALA A 20 10.45 13.47 -7.25
N ASP A 21 10.29 14.40 -6.30
CA ASP A 21 10.11 14.11 -4.88
C ASP A 21 8.59 13.93 -4.62
N ILE A 22 8.20 13.29 -3.52
CA ILE A 22 6.78 13.20 -3.12
C ILE A 22 6.35 14.56 -2.57
N ALA A 23 6.11 15.50 -3.50
CA ALA A 23 5.73 16.89 -3.23
C ALA A 23 6.66 17.63 -2.24
N GLY A 24 7.94 17.28 -2.20
CA GLY A 24 8.93 17.90 -1.30
C GLY A 24 8.79 17.53 0.18
N LYS A 25 8.01 16.49 0.51
CA LYS A 25 7.69 16.10 1.89
C LYS A 25 8.59 14.97 2.38
N ASN A 26 8.89 14.98 3.68
CA ASN A 26 9.58 13.85 4.32
C ASN A 26 8.70 12.58 4.26
N VAL A 27 9.33 11.42 4.05
CA VAL A 27 8.63 10.15 3.83
C VAL A 27 8.87 9.19 4.99
N ILE A 28 7.81 8.56 5.50
CA ILE A 28 7.88 7.45 6.45
C ILE A 28 7.45 6.17 5.73
N LEU A 29 8.32 5.17 5.68
CA LEU A 29 8.06 3.88 5.04
C LEU A 29 7.70 2.83 6.11
N ILE A 30 6.56 2.16 5.96
CA ILE A 30 6.07 1.15 6.91
C ILE A 30 5.78 -0.16 6.19
N HIS A 31 6.65 -1.16 6.39
CA HIS A 31 6.60 -2.44 5.67
C HIS A 31 5.39 -3.30 6.07
N GLY A 32 5.19 -4.38 5.32
CA GLY A 32 4.14 -5.38 5.51
C GLY A 32 4.54 -6.58 6.38
N PHE A 33 3.63 -7.54 6.49
CA PHE A 33 3.85 -8.80 7.19
C PHE A 33 4.92 -9.65 6.50
N ASN A 34 5.85 -10.19 7.30
CA ASN A 34 6.84 -11.15 6.86
C ASN A 34 6.55 -12.51 7.54
N PRO A 35 6.02 -13.50 6.81
CA PRO A 35 5.64 -14.79 7.40
C PRO A 35 6.82 -15.59 7.95
N PHE A 36 8.05 -15.39 7.45
CA PHE A 36 9.22 -16.11 7.95
C PHE A 36 9.57 -15.75 9.40
N GLN A 37 9.27 -14.51 9.82
CA GLN A 37 9.50 -14.06 11.19
C GLN A 37 8.60 -14.78 12.21
N LEU A 38 7.56 -15.50 11.78
CA LEU A 38 6.77 -16.35 12.69
C LEU A 38 7.55 -17.58 13.15
N LEU A 39 8.41 -18.12 12.28
CA LEU A 39 9.24 -19.29 12.58
C LEU A 39 10.57 -18.89 13.22
N ASP A 40 11.17 -17.82 12.72
CA ASP A 40 12.45 -17.30 13.17
C ASP A 40 12.31 -15.82 13.54
N PRO A 41 11.80 -15.50 14.74
CA PRO A 41 11.62 -14.13 15.18
C PRO A 41 12.95 -13.38 15.23
N PRO A 42 13.04 -12.17 14.64
CA PRO A 42 14.29 -11.42 14.59
C PRO A 42 14.65 -10.84 15.96
N ASP A 43 15.95 -10.85 16.30
CA ASP A 43 16.49 -10.29 17.54
C ASP A 43 16.56 -8.75 17.53
N ASP A 44 16.58 -8.14 16.35
CA ASP A 44 16.68 -6.69 16.14
C ASP A 44 15.31 -5.98 15.98
N ASN A 45 14.21 -6.68 16.26
CA ASN A 45 12.83 -6.25 16.00
C ASN A 45 12.55 -5.98 14.51
N GLY A 46 13.14 -6.76 13.60
CA GLY A 46 12.90 -6.73 12.15
C GLY A 46 13.57 -5.55 11.45
N ARG A 47 14.60 -4.95 12.04
CA ARG A 47 15.25 -3.75 11.48
C ARG A 47 15.93 -4.05 10.16
N ARG A 48 16.74 -5.11 10.09
CA ARG A 48 17.38 -5.53 8.84
C ARG A 48 16.34 -5.86 7.78
N ASP A 49 15.35 -6.67 8.14
CA ASP A 49 14.29 -7.08 7.22
C ASP A 49 13.52 -5.89 6.66
N ALA A 50 13.25 -4.86 7.45
CA ALA A 50 12.58 -3.65 6.98
C ALA A 50 13.42 -2.86 5.96
N GLN A 51 14.75 -2.82 6.12
CA GLN A 51 15.65 -2.19 5.15
C GLN A 51 15.68 -2.97 3.83
N ASP A 52 15.81 -4.29 3.94
CA ASP A 52 15.81 -5.19 2.79
C ASP A 52 14.45 -5.15 2.07
N TYR A 53 13.35 -5.05 2.82
CA TYR A 53 11.99 -4.94 2.30
C TYR A 53 11.86 -3.81 1.30
N TRP A 54 12.25 -2.60 1.73
CA TRP A 54 12.14 -1.41 0.93
C TRP A 54 13.31 -1.22 -0.02
N ALA A 55 14.31 -2.12 -0.08
CA ALA A 55 15.54 -1.97 -0.85
C ALA A 55 15.28 -1.52 -2.31
N ASP A 56 14.24 -2.07 -2.92
CA ASP A 56 13.92 -1.87 -4.34
C ASP A 56 12.83 -0.83 -4.62
N ILE A 57 12.27 -0.15 -3.62
CA ILE A 57 11.31 0.94 -3.89
C ILE A 57 12.01 2.07 -4.68
N ASP A 58 11.24 2.78 -5.51
CA ASP A 58 11.75 3.91 -6.27
C ASP A 58 12.56 4.89 -5.38
N PRO A 59 13.79 5.26 -5.79
CA PRO A 59 14.66 6.14 -5.02
C PRO A 59 14.04 7.48 -4.63
N ALA A 60 13.04 7.97 -5.34
CA ALA A 60 12.27 9.17 -4.96
C ALA A 60 11.63 9.04 -3.58
N PHE A 61 11.18 7.84 -3.18
CA PHE A 61 10.65 7.58 -1.84
C PHE A 61 11.72 7.49 -0.76
N LYS A 62 12.98 7.29 -1.17
CA LYS A 62 14.12 7.15 -0.26
C LYS A 62 14.92 8.43 -0.07
N ARG A 63 14.89 9.31 -1.08
CA ARG A 63 15.72 10.51 -1.27
C ARG A 63 17.23 10.22 -1.20
N GLN A 64 17.97 10.61 -2.25
CA GLN A 64 19.43 10.45 -2.31
C GLN A 64 20.21 11.74 -1.96
N ASP A 65 19.52 12.87 -1.76
CA ASP A 65 20.11 14.21 -1.67
C ASP A 65 20.07 14.84 -0.27
N GLY A 66 19.93 14.02 0.79
CA GLY A 66 20.01 14.48 2.18
C GLY A 66 18.66 14.79 2.86
N GLY A 67 17.53 14.60 2.18
CA GLY A 67 16.24 14.44 2.86
C GLY A 67 16.05 13.00 3.30
N ARG A 68 15.53 12.85 4.52
CA ARG A 68 15.48 11.58 5.23
C ARG A 68 14.17 10.90 4.83
N SER A 69 14.22 9.74 4.20
CA SER A 69 13.17 8.74 4.39
C SER A 69 13.46 8.00 5.69
N ASN A 70 12.44 7.64 6.45
CA ASN A 70 12.61 6.82 7.64
C ASN A 70 11.82 5.54 7.49
N ILE A 71 12.55 4.43 7.51
CA ILE A 71 11.98 3.09 7.48
C ILE A 71 11.69 2.69 8.92
N ILE A 72 10.40 2.51 9.22
CA ILE A 72 9.93 2.05 10.51
C ILE A 72 9.89 0.54 10.48
N HIS A 73 10.53 -0.09 11.46
CA HIS A 73 10.65 -1.52 11.55
C HIS A 73 9.80 -2.11 12.69
N TRP A 74 9.31 -3.32 12.48
CA TRP A 74 8.60 -4.11 13.47
C TRP A 74 8.64 -5.61 13.12
N PRO A 75 8.55 -6.53 14.11
CA PRO A 75 8.60 -7.95 13.84
C PRO A 75 7.18 -8.57 13.80
N SER A 76 6.97 -9.54 12.92
CA SER A 76 5.66 -10.09 12.57
C SER A 76 5.11 -11.12 13.55
N ASP A 77 5.97 -11.67 14.41
CA ASP A 77 5.65 -12.61 15.49
C ASP A 77 4.86 -11.97 16.64
N ARG A 78 4.70 -10.64 16.63
CA ARG A 78 4.01 -9.87 17.67
C ARG A 78 2.60 -9.50 17.25
N ARG A 79 1.70 -9.46 18.24
CA ARG A 79 0.37 -8.83 18.10
C ARG A 79 0.52 -7.35 17.78
N LEU A 80 -0.49 -6.75 17.14
CA LEU A 80 -0.51 -5.31 16.87
C LEU A 80 -0.38 -4.49 18.17
N THR A 81 -1.12 -4.89 19.20
CA THR A 81 -1.22 -4.17 20.48
C THR A 81 -0.68 -5.01 21.65
N GLY A 82 -0.60 -4.39 22.84
CA GLY A 82 -0.05 -4.99 24.05
C GLY A 82 1.34 -4.47 24.40
N ALA A 83 1.83 -4.78 25.61
CA ALA A 83 3.12 -4.28 26.10
C ALA A 83 4.29 -4.70 25.19
N ASN A 84 4.21 -5.90 24.62
CA ASN A 84 5.18 -6.45 23.68
C ASN A 84 4.61 -6.50 22.25
N GLY A 85 3.68 -5.61 21.90
CA GLY A 85 3.08 -5.56 20.56
C GLY A 85 3.93 -4.79 19.55
N ILE A 86 3.52 -4.79 18.29
CA ILE A 86 4.13 -4.00 17.21
C ILE A 86 4.15 -2.51 17.57
N ILE A 87 3.05 -1.99 18.12
CA ILE A 87 2.95 -0.57 18.43
C ILE A 87 3.96 -0.12 19.50
N SER A 88 4.36 -0.99 20.44
CA SER A 88 5.40 -0.62 21.42
C SER A 88 6.80 -0.52 20.81
N VAL A 89 7.02 -1.13 19.63
CA VAL A 89 8.26 -0.98 18.82
C VAL A 89 8.17 0.23 17.90
N VAL A 90 7.01 0.47 17.28
CA VAL A 90 6.79 1.55 16.31
C VAL A 90 6.73 2.91 16.98
N GLN A 91 6.02 3.03 18.10
CA GLN A 91 5.81 4.30 18.81
C GLN A 91 7.12 5.04 19.11
N PRO A 92 8.15 4.45 19.75
CA PRO A 92 9.37 5.20 20.08
C PRO A 92 10.13 5.69 18.83
N GLN A 93 10.11 4.94 17.72
CA GLN A 93 10.72 5.37 16.45
C GLN A 93 10.02 6.62 15.92
N ILE A 94 8.68 6.61 15.85
CA ILE A 94 7.91 7.78 15.42
C ILE A 94 8.12 8.96 16.36
N GLN A 95 8.11 8.73 17.67
CA GLN A 95 8.34 9.80 18.65
C GLN A 95 9.70 10.49 18.46
N ALA A 96 10.76 9.74 18.17
CA ALA A 96 12.07 10.31 17.86
C ALA A 96 12.02 11.23 16.62
N LEU A 97 11.35 10.81 15.55
CA LEU A 97 11.14 11.65 14.36
C LEU A 97 10.38 12.93 14.70
N LEU A 98 9.33 12.83 15.51
CA LEU A 98 8.54 13.98 15.93
C LEU A 98 9.35 14.94 16.78
N GLN A 99 10.28 14.45 17.61
CA GLN A 99 11.19 15.29 18.39
C GLN A 99 12.10 16.14 17.50
N GLU A 100 12.50 15.61 16.35
CA GLU A 100 13.31 16.28 15.32
C GLU A 100 12.50 17.14 14.33
N ASP A 101 11.22 17.43 14.61
CA ASP A 101 10.34 18.21 13.72
C ASP A 101 10.15 17.60 12.32
N TYR A 102 10.33 16.28 12.19
CA TYR A 102 10.28 15.58 10.91
C TYR A 102 8.97 15.76 10.14
N CYS A 103 7.84 15.86 10.84
CA CYS A 103 6.52 16.07 10.26
C CYS A 103 6.00 17.51 10.45
N ARG A 104 6.86 18.49 10.75
CA ARG A 104 6.46 19.88 11.04
C ARG A 104 5.70 20.53 9.88
N ASP A 105 6.19 20.35 8.65
CA ASP A 105 5.59 20.83 7.39
C ASP A 105 4.75 19.73 6.69
N GLN A 106 4.22 18.81 7.50
CA GLN A 106 3.60 17.55 7.12
C GLN A 106 4.58 16.55 6.49
N CYS A 107 4.44 15.29 6.86
CA CYS A 107 5.12 14.17 6.21
C CYS A 107 4.12 13.32 5.39
N VAL A 108 4.64 12.46 4.52
CA VAL A 108 3.86 11.42 3.83
C VAL A 108 4.23 10.07 4.43
N ILE A 109 3.23 9.22 4.64
CA ILE A 109 3.45 7.83 5.04
C ILE A 109 3.19 6.95 3.81
N VAL A 110 4.10 6.05 3.51
CA VAL A 110 3.91 5.01 2.50
C VAL A 110 3.86 3.68 3.22
N THR A 111 2.82 2.91 2.92
CA THR A 111 2.62 1.60 3.51
C THR A 111 2.54 0.56 2.43
N HIS A 112 2.92 -0.66 2.77
CA HIS A 112 2.58 -1.83 1.97
C HIS A 112 1.94 -2.89 2.85
N SER A 113 0.95 -3.62 2.33
CA SER A 113 0.35 -4.77 3.00
C SER A 113 -0.11 -4.42 4.44
N THR A 114 0.31 -5.17 5.46
CA THR A 114 0.00 -4.96 6.88
C THR A 114 0.44 -3.60 7.43
N GLY A 115 1.39 -2.91 6.78
CA GLY A 115 1.77 -1.54 7.14
C GLY A 115 0.57 -0.58 7.16
N ASP A 116 -0.46 -0.85 6.34
CA ASP A 116 -1.72 -0.12 6.37
C ASP A 116 -2.43 -0.26 7.73
N LEU A 117 -2.56 -1.49 8.26
CA LEU A 117 -3.19 -1.74 9.57
C LEU A 117 -2.42 -1.04 10.70
N VAL A 118 -1.09 -1.17 10.70
CA VAL A 118 -0.20 -0.52 11.67
C VAL A 118 -0.39 0.99 11.64
N THR A 119 -0.39 1.58 10.46
CA THR A 119 -0.56 3.03 10.25
C THR A 119 -1.94 3.52 10.66
N ARG A 120 -2.99 2.77 10.31
CA ARG A 120 -4.37 3.09 10.73
C ARG A 120 -4.47 3.13 12.25
N PHE A 121 -3.92 2.12 12.93
CA PHE A 121 -3.91 2.10 14.39
C PHE A 121 -3.13 3.27 14.97
N LEU A 122 -1.93 3.53 14.45
CA LEU A 122 -1.04 4.60 14.89
C LEU A 122 -1.72 5.98 14.80
N LEU A 123 -2.30 6.31 13.64
CA LEU A 123 -2.91 7.61 13.39
C LEU A 123 -4.21 7.80 14.17
N LYS A 124 -5.03 6.76 14.29
CA LYS A 124 -6.24 6.78 15.12
C LYS A 124 -5.92 7.05 16.60
N ASN A 125 -4.85 6.43 17.10
CA ASN A 125 -4.49 6.47 18.51
C ASN A 125 -3.38 7.48 18.83
N LYS A 126 -3.00 8.37 17.90
CA LYS A 126 -1.83 9.23 18.09
C LYS A 126 -1.84 10.07 19.38
N ARG A 127 -3.01 10.54 19.83
CA ARG A 127 -3.11 11.30 21.09
C ARG A 127 -2.88 10.43 22.33
N SER A 128 -3.36 9.19 22.36
CA SER A 128 -3.12 8.29 23.49
C SER A 128 -1.68 7.74 23.47
N LEU A 129 -1.11 7.52 22.28
CA LEU A 129 0.26 7.03 22.13
C LEU A 129 1.31 8.09 22.44
N PHE A 130 1.12 9.34 22.01
CA PHE A 130 2.17 10.37 22.08
C PHE A 130 1.86 11.53 23.05
N GLY A 131 0.65 11.59 23.60
CA GLY A 131 0.14 12.78 24.27
C GLY A 131 -0.16 13.92 23.29
N SER A 132 -0.87 14.96 23.76
CA SER A 132 -1.35 16.04 22.88
C SER A 132 -0.22 16.77 22.16
N ALA A 133 0.85 17.16 22.86
CA ALA A 133 1.93 17.97 22.28
C ALA A 133 2.63 17.27 21.10
N MET A 134 2.98 15.99 21.23
CA MET A 134 3.61 15.25 20.13
C MET A 134 2.60 14.85 19.06
N ALA A 135 1.36 14.50 19.43
CA ALA A 135 0.31 14.21 18.46
C ALA A 135 -0.03 15.39 17.53
N ASP A 136 0.12 16.63 18.03
CA ASP A 136 -0.06 17.86 17.26
C ASP A 136 1.14 18.16 16.34
N ARG A 137 2.35 17.65 16.68
CA ARG A 137 3.52 17.64 15.79
C ARG A 137 3.45 16.56 14.72
N PHE A 138 2.68 15.49 14.95
CA PHE A 138 2.48 14.44 13.96
C PHE A 138 1.44 14.85 12.90
N LYS A 139 1.86 15.73 12.00
CA LYS A 139 1.07 16.20 10.86
C LYS A 139 1.40 15.35 9.64
N VAL A 140 0.38 14.74 9.04
CA VAL A 140 0.52 13.86 7.87
C VAL A 140 -0.30 14.47 6.74
N ALA A 141 0.32 14.66 5.58
CA ALA A 141 -0.36 15.19 4.40
C ALA A 141 -1.27 14.13 3.75
N GLY A 142 -0.79 12.89 3.73
CA GLY A 142 -1.55 11.76 3.22
C GLY A 142 -0.79 10.46 3.47
N VAL A 143 -1.51 9.36 3.27
CA VAL A 143 -0.94 8.01 3.26
C VAL A 143 -1.05 7.44 1.85
N ILE A 144 0.02 6.84 1.35
CA ILE A 144 0.02 6.07 0.10
C ILE A 144 0.03 4.59 0.50
N ASP A 145 -1.08 3.90 0.29
CA ASP A 145 -1.21 2.48 0.62
C ASP A 145 -1.02 1.63 -0.63
N LEU A 146 0.04 0.84 -0.66
CA LEU A 146 0.34 -0.14 -1.70
C LEU A 146 -0.23 -1.49 -1.24
N ALA A 147 -1.28 -2.00 -1.90
CA ALA A 147 -1.94 -3.26 -1.51
C ALA A 147 -2.28 -3.34 0.01
N GLY A 148 -2.89 -2.29 0.55
CA GLY A 148 -3.08 -2.14 1.99
C GLY A 148 -4.02 -3.19 2.61
N ALA A 149 -3.52 -3.94 3.59
CA ALA A 149 -4.24 -4.98 4.32
C ALA A 149 -4.94 -4.45 5.60
N GLY A 150 -5.19 -3.14 5.70
CA GLY A 150 -5.82 -2.52 6.88
C GLY A 150 -7.23 -3.03 7.16
N GLY A 151 -7.86 -3.64 6.16
CA GLY A 151 -9.13 -4.31 6.30
C GLY A 151 -9.07 -5.80 6.66
N GLY A 152 -7.87 -6.37 6.74
CA GLY A 152 -7.64 -7.80 6.92
C GLY A 152 -7.72 -8.62 5.63
N THR A 153 -7.52 -9.93 5.78
CA THR A 153 -7.54 -10.95 4.71
C THR A 153 -8.08 -12.26 5.25
N GLU A 154 -8.88 -12.99 4.47
CA GLU A 154 -9.38 -14.31 4.84
C GLU A 154 -8.24 -15.32 5.12
N LEU A 155 -7.08 -15.18 4.48
CA LEU A 155 -5.91 -16.04 4.76
C LEU A 155 -5.54 -16.04 6.24
N ALA A 156 -5.71 -14.90 6.92
CA ALA A 156 -5.44 -14.80 8.34
C ALA A 156 -6.44 -15.60 9.19
N ASN A 157 -7.71 -15.70 8.78
CA ASN A 157 -8.68 -16.57 9.47
C ASN A 157 -8.25 -18.04 9.37
N TYR A 158 -7.79 -18.46 8.19
CA TYR A 158 -7.32 -19.82 7.97
C TYR A 158 -6.05 -20.11 8.76
N GLY A 159 -5.04 -19.23 8.70
CA GLY A 159 -3.79 -19.42 9.45
C GLY A 159 -4.01 -19.46 10.97
N VAL A 160 -4.81 -18.54 11.51
CA VAL A 160 -5.17 -18.56 12.95
C VAL A 160 -5.97 -19.82 13.30
N GLY A 161 -6.85 -20.27 12.41
CA GLY A 161 -7.60 -21.51 12.57
C GLY A 161 -6.71 -22.75 12.66
N VAL A 162 -5.74 -22.87 11.75
CA VAL A 162 -4.74 -23.95 11.73
C VAL A 162 -3.91 -23.93 13.02
N ALA A 163 -3.39 -22.77 13.42
CA ALA A 163 -2.59 -22.63 14.64
C ALA A 163 -3.36 -23.00 15.90
N ASN A 164 -4.65 -22.69 15.97
CA ASN A 164 -5.52 -23.02 17.10
C ASN A 164 -6.09 -24.45 17.06
N GLY A 165 -5.81 -25.24 16.02
CA GLY A 165 -6.30 -26.62 15.88
C GLY A 165 -7.80 -26.72 15.61
N ILE A 166 -8.39 -25.73 14.92
CA ILE A 166 -9.81 -25.76 14.55
C ILE A 166 -9.98 -26.68 13.32
N ASN A 167 -10.89 -27.66 13.43
CA ASN A 167 -11.17 -28.76 12.48
C ASN A 167 -11.68 -28.35 11.05
N PHE A 168 -11.00 -27.44 10.35
CA PHE A 168 -11.28 -27.17 8.93
C PHE A 168 -10.24 -27.87 8.06
N ALA A 169 -10.54 -29.06 7.52
CA ALA A 169 -9.72 -29.73 6.50
C ALA A 169 -8.19 -29.48 6.66
N GLY A 170 -7.70 -29.60 7.91
CA GLY A 170 -6.55 -28.83 8.41
C GLY A 170 -5.29 -29.06 7.59
N ASP A 171 -5.08 -30.31 7.18
CA ASP A 171 -3.90 -30.71 6.42
C ASP A 171 -3.87 -30.09 5.01
N VAL A 172 -5.01 -29.96 4.34
CA VAL A 172 -5.08 -29.37 2.98
C VAL A 172 -4.86 -27.86 3.05
N ILE A 173 -5.52 -27.18 3.98
CA ILE A 173 -5.37 -25.73 4.15
C ILE A 173 -3.97 -25.39 4.63
N SER A 174 -3.43 -26.15 5.59
CA SER A 174 -2.06 -26.01 6.06
C SER A 174 -1.06 -26.20 4.91
N ALA A 175 -1.25 -27.21 4.05
CA ALA A 175 -0.38 -27.43 2.90
C ALA A 175 -0.46 -26.31 1.86
N LEU A 176 -1.65 -25.76 1.61
CA LEU A 176 -1.82 -24.60 0.70
C LEU A 176 -1.15 -23.35 1.25
N LEU A 177 -1.29 -23.08 2.56
CA LEU A 177 -0.65 -21.96 3.22
C LEU A 177 0.88 -22.13 3.23
N GLU A 178 1.38 -23.31 3.57
CA GLU A 178 2.82 -23.60 3.55
C GLU A 178 3.39 -23.44 2.14
N TYR A 179 2.71 -23.97 1.13
CA TYR A 179 3.07 -23.78 -0.27
C TYR A 179 3.14 -22.30 -0.66
N ALA A 180 2.22 -21.48 -0.13
CA ALA A 180 2.18 -20.05 -0.33
C ALA A 180 3.19 -19.26 0.52
N GLY A 181 4.11 -19.93 1.21
CA GLY A 181 5.13 -19.29 2.04
C GLY A 181 4.63 -18.86 3.42
N PHE A 182 3.49 -19.37 3.86
CA PHE A 182 2.93 -19.20 5.20
C PHE A 182 3.03 -20.51 5.97
N PRO A 183 4.20 -20.85 6.56
CA PRO A 183 4.42 -22.13 7.23
C PRO A 183 3.73 -22.18 8.60
N VAL A 184 2.40 -22.16 8.59
CA VAL A 184 1.56 -22.16 9.77
C VAL A 184 1.22 -23.59 10.16
N HIS A 185 1.46 -23.93 11.42
CA HIS A 185 1.17 -25.24 11.99
C HIS A 185 0.54 -25.10 13.37
N PHE A 186 -0.06 -26.19 13.85
CA PHE A 186 -0.69 -26.23 15.17
C PHE A 186 0.27 -25.77 16.28
N GLY A 187 -0.21 -24.89 17.15
CA GLY A 187 0.56 -24.34 18.27
C GLY A 187 1.53 -23.21 17.91
N LEU A 188 1.65 -22.84 16.62
CA LEU A 188 2.48 -21.72 16.20
C LEU A 188 1.95 -20.38 16.76
N ASN A 189 2.85 -19.52 17.25
CA ASN A 189 2.50 -18.13 17.49
C ASN A 189 2.38 -17.39 16.15
N VAL A 190 1.13 -17.09 15.76
CA VAL A 190 0.84 -16.43 14.48
C VAL A 190 0.93 -14.90 14.53
N GLY A 191 1.29 -14.32 15.70
CA GLY A 191 1.58 -12.89 15.83
C GLY A 191 0.50 -12.00 15.23
N VAL A 192 0.92 -11.04 14.39
CA VAL A 192 0.05 -10.04 13.76
C VAL A 192 -0.97 -10.64 12.80
N MET A 193 -0.79 -11.88 12.34
CA MET A 193 -1.82 -12.58 11.57
C MET A 193 -3.15 -12.64 12.33
N THR A 194 -3.10 -12.75 13.66
CA THR A 194 -4.32 -12.66 14.49
C THR A 194 -5.06 -11.34 14.28
N ASP A 195 -4.32 -10.25 14.09
CA ASP A 195 -4.86 -8.89 13.89
C ASP A 195 -5.25 -8.62 12.43
N LEU A 196 -4.81 -9.47 11.48
CA LEU A 196 -5.17 -9.41 10.06
C LEU A 196 -6.45 -10.19 9.72
N GLN A 197 -7.04 -10.92 10.65
CA GLN A 197 -8.38 -11.48 10.46
C GLN A 197 -9.36 -10.33 10.18
N PRO A 198 -10.23 -10.39 9.14
CA PRO A 198 -11.06 -9.25 8.75
C PRO A 198 -11.89 -8.65 9.88
N SER A 199 -12.44 -9.50 10.77
CA SER A 199 -13.18 -9.06 11.95
C SER A 199 -12.30 -8.28 12.94
N VAL A 200 -11.07 -8.75 13.18
CA VAL A 200 -10.12 -8.13 14.12
C VAL A 200 -9.52 -6.87 13.53
N ALA A 201 -9.03 -6.91 12.28
CA ALA A 201 -8.47 -5.76 11.57
C ALA A 201 -9.43 -4.57 11.55
N ARG A 202 -10.71 -4.85 11.24
CA ARG A 202 -11.76 -3.84 11.24
C ARG A 202 -11.98 -3.27 12.64
N SER A 203 -12.00 -4.10 13.68
CA SER A 203 -12.19 -3.66 15.08
C SER A 203 -11.15 -2.63 15.55
N HIS A 204 -9.91 -2.72 15.06
CA HIS A 204 -8.83 -1.80 15.41
C HIS A 204 -9.08 -0.38 14.90
N ALA A 205 -9.76 -0.22 13.77
CA ALA A 205 -9.96 1.06 13.09
C ALA A 205 -11.34 1.16 12.42
N THR A 206 -12.43 0.93 13.17
CA THR A 206 -13.81 1.02 12.65
C THR A 206 -14.38 2.43 12.58
N ASN A 207 -14.00 3.35 13.49
CA ASN A 207 -14.60 4.68 13.60
C ASN A 207 -13.54 5.77 13.85
N GLY A 208 -13.83 6.99 13.39
CA GLY A 208 -13.07 8.20 13.72
C GLY A 208 -11.71 8.28 13.05
N PHE A 209 -11.63 7.96 11.75
CA PHE A 209 -10.41 8.21 10.99
C PHE A 209 -10.06 9.69 11.05
N PRO A 210 -8.80 10.04 11.32
CA PRO A 210 -8.38 11.42 11.14
C PRO A 210 -8.61 11.81 9.68
N ALA A 211 -8.95 13.08 9.45
CA ALA A 211 -9.12 13.68 8.13
C ALA A 211 -7.77 13.80 7.39
N ILE A 212 -7.18 12.64 7.09
CA ILE A 212 -5.92 12.43 6.40
C ILE A 212 -6.24 11.49 5.24
N PRO A 213 -6.06 11.93 3.99
CA PRO A 213 -6.39 11.11 2.83
C PRO A 213 -5.47 9.90 2.74
N ARG A 214 -6.04 8.78 2.28
CA ARG A 214 -5.33 7.55 1.95
C ARG A 214 -5.48 7.29 0.47
N LEU A 215 -4.42 7.54 -0.29
CA LEU A 215 -4.32 7.24 -1.70
C LEU A 215 -3.95 5.76 -1.82
N ARG A 216 -4.86 4.94 -2.34
CA ARG A 216 -4.70 3.49 -2.36
C ARG A 216 -4.41 3.00 -3.77
N VAL A 217 -3.52 2.03 -3.85
CA VAL A 217 -3.21 1.28 -5.05
C VAL A 217 -3.58 -0.17 -4.80
N ALA A 218 -4.51 -0.69 -5.59
CA ALA A 218 -5.00 -2.06 -5.45
C ALA A 218 -4.55 -2.95 -6.62
N GLY A 219 -4.24 -4.20 -6.34
CA GLY A 219 -3.87 -5.20 -7.35
C GLY A 219 -4.79 -6.39 -7.26
N ALA A 220 -4.82 -7.18 -8.33
CA ALA A 220 -5.41 -8.50 -8.35
C ALA A 220 -4.61 -9.50 -9.19
N GLY A 221 -3.30 -9.27 -9.30
CA GLY A 221 -2.41 -10.15 -10.05
C GLY A 221 -1.97 -11.37 -9.24
N ASP A 222 -1.43 -12.34 -9.97
CA ASP A 222 -1.05 -13.63 -9.43
C ASP A 222 0.43 -13.65 -8.99
N GLU A 223 0.66 -13.88 -7.71
CA GLU A 223 1.94 -14.39 -7.22
C GLU A 223 2.12 -15.84 -7.67
N PHE A 224 3.35 -16.37 -7.59
CA PHE A 224 3.62 -17.77 -7.93
C PHE A 224 2.71 -18.77 -7.16
N TYR A 225 2.27 -18.38 -5.97
CA TYR A 225 1.38 -19.14 -5.10
C TYR A 225 -0.10 -18.75 -5.18
N GLY A 226 -0.49 -17.84 -6.07
CA GLY A 226 -1.87 -17.36 -6.19
C GLY A 226 -2.89 -18.50 -6.33
N PHE A 227 -2.57 -19.57 -7.08
CA PHE A 227 -3.47 -20.71 -7.25
C PHE A 227 -3.86 -21.39 -5.93
N ALA A 228 -3.00 -21.30 -4.90
CA ALA A 228 -3.26 -21.87 -3.58
C ALA A 228 -4.05 -20.92 -2.69
N THR A 229 -3.89 -19.61 -2.87
CA THR A 229 -4.47 -18.58 -2.00
C THR A 229 -5.78 -18.00 -2.51
N HIS A 230 -5.96 -17.80 -3.82
CA HIS A 230 -7.21 -17.26 -4.40
C HIS A 230 -8.47 -18.01 -3.97
N PRO A 231 -8.51 -19.37 -3.91
CA PRO A 231 -9.69 -20.08 -3.45
C PRO A 231 -10.06 -19.82 -1.97
N LEU A 232 -9.12 -19.29 -1.19
CA LEU A 232 -9.29 -18.97 0.23
C LEU A 232 -9.68 -17.49 0.44
N ILE A 233 -9.62 -16.66 -0.60
CA ILE A 233 -9.87 -15.22 -0.50
C ILE A 233 -11.17 -14.88 -1.23
N SER A 234 -11.96 -13.97 -0.66
CA SER A 234 -13.25 -13.58 -1.23
C SER A 234 -13.10 -12.49 -2.28
N GLY A 235 -13.60 -12.75 -3.50
CA GLY A 235 -13.55 -11.80 -4.62
C GLY A 235 -12.21 -11.81 -5.32
N ARG A 236 -11.82 -10.67 -5.91
CA ARG A 236 -10.49 -10.48 -6.48
C ARG A 236 -9.49 -10.09 -5.38
N ASP A 237 -8.24 -10.47 -5.59
CA ASP A 237 -7.14 -10.28 -4.64
C ASP A 237 -5.79 -10.41 -5.35
N ASP A 238 -4.75 -9.87 -4.73
CA ASP A 238 -3.37 -9.88 -5.25
C ASP A 238 -2.54 -11.11 -4.83
N SER A 239 -3.21 -12.23 -4.60
CA SER A 239 -2.75 -13.48 -3.97
C SER A 239 -2.67 -13.46 -2.45
N VAL A 240 -2.78 -12.32 -1.77
CA VAL A 240 -2.81 -12.28 -0.29
C VAL A 240 -3.79 -11.28 0.31
N VAL A 241 -4.04 -10.16 -0.36
CA VAL A 241 -4.90 -9.07 0.12
C VAL A 241 -6.12 -8.94 -0.79
N PRO A 242 -7.34 -9.17 -0.25
CA PRO A 242 -8.57 -9.00 -1.00
C PRO A 242 -8.85 -7.53 -1.32
N LEU A 243 -9.59 -7.30 -2.41
CA LEU A 243 -10.05 -5.96 -2.79
C LEU A 243 -10.90 -5.29 -1.72
N HIS A 244 -11.66 -6.02 -0.90
CA HIS A 244 -12.39 -5.38 0.22
C HIS A 244 -11.46 -4.70 1.23
N SER A 245 -10.19 -5.08 1.26
CA SER A 245 -9.15 -4.50 2.08
C SER A 245 -8.40 -3.44 1.27
N ALA A 246 -7.85 -3.80 0.11
CA ALA A 246 -7.04 -2.92 -0.73
C ALA A 246 -7.81 -1.69 -1.23
N CYS A 247 -9.11 -1.80 -1.51
CA CYS A 247 -9.96 -0.67 -1.92
C CYS A 247 -10.44 0.22 -0.76
N GLY A 248 -10.20 -0.19 0.50
CA GLY A 248 -10.68 0.55 1.68
C GLY A 248 -12.18 0.41 1.95
N ALA A 249 -12.79 -0.73 1.65
CA ALA A 249 -14.20 -0.98 1.94
C ALA A 249 -14.45 -1.14 3.46
N SER A 250 -15.60 -0.67 3.94
CA SER A 250 -15.96 -0.63 5.36
C SER A 250 -16.41 -1.99 5.92
N TYR A 251 -16.73 -2.95 5.05
CA TYR A 251 -17.06 -4.33 5.40
C TYR A 251 -16.37 -5.31 4.43
N ALA A 252 -16.28 -6.59 4.82
CA ALA A 252 -15.70 -7.62 3.97
C ALA A 252 -16.76 -8.15 3.01
N SER A 253 -16.43 -8.22 1.72
CA SER A 253 -17.31 -8.73 0.66
C SER A 253 -16.48 -9.15 -0.55
N ALA A 254 -17.05 -9.96 -1.43
CA ALA A 254 -16.40 -10.34 -2.68
C ALA A 254 -16.53 -9.19 -3.69
N TYR A 255 -15.47 -8.42 -3.87
CA TYR A 255 -15.40 -7.34 -4.85
C TYR A 255 -14.54 -7.73 -6.05
N ASP A 256 -14.96 -7.28 -7.23
CA ASP A 256 -14.27 -7.45 -8.51
C ASP A 256 -13.59 -6.16 -8.99
N SER A 257 -13.82 -5.03 -8.31
CA SER A 257 -13.17 -3.75 -8.57
C SER A 257 -13.22 -2.83 -7.35
N CYS A 258 -12.36 -1.81 -7.33
CA CYS A 258 -12.45 -0.71 -6.36
C CYS A 258 -13.45 0.38 -6.76
N SER A 259 -14.00 0.32 -7.98
CA SER A 259 -14.95 1.29 -8.51
C SER A 259 -16.10 0.62 -9.23
N GLN A 260 -17.27 1.26 -9.19
CA GLN A 260 -18.46 0.79 -9.91
C GLN A 260 -18.44 1.14 -11.41
N ASP A 261 -17.49 1.94 -11.88
CA ASP A 261 -17.45 2.45 -13.27
C ASP A 261 -16.29 1.93 -14.14
N THR A 262 -15.35 1.20 -13.53
CA THR A 262 -14.09 0.78 -14.16
C THR A 262 -13.67 -0.56 -13.61
N ARG A 263 -13.38 -1.54 -14.47
CA ARG A 263 -12.81 -2.85 -14.08
C ARG A 263 -11.31 -2.74 -13.82
N LEU A 264 -10.74 -3.71 -13.10
CA LEU A 264 -9.31 -3.79 -12.80
C LEU A 264 -8.42 -3.79 -14.05
N ASP A 265 -8.90 -4.39 -15.15
CA ASP A 265 -8.26 -4.42 -16.48
C ASP A 265 -8.32 -3.08 -17.24
N GLY A 266 -8.97 -2.07 -16.66
CA GLY A 266 -9.18 -0.75 -17.25
C GLY A 266 -10.45 -0.62 -18.09
N ARG A 267 -11.23 -1.69 -18.31
CA ARG A 267 -12.47 -1.61 -19.08
C ARG A 267 -13.49 -0.71 -18.38
N LEU A 268 -13.96 0.31 -19.10
CA LEU A 268 -14.99 1.23 -18.63
C LEU A 268 -16.37 0.59 -18.78
N THR A 269 -16.93 0.14 -17.67
CA THR A 269 -18.23 -0.54 -17.61
C THR A 269 -18.77 -0.47 -16.19
N TRP A 270 -20.07 -0.70 -16.01
CA TRP A 270 -20.64 -0.83 -14.68
C TRP A 270 -20.23 -2.16 -14.01
N ILE A 271 -19.87 -2.11 -12.73
CA ILE A 271 -19.52 -3.26 -11.87
C ILE A 271 -20.34 -3.18 -10.59
N SER A 272 -21.25 -4.14 -10.39
CA SER A 272 -22.06 -4.22 -9.17
C SER A 272 -21.27 -4.74 -7.96
N ALA A 273 -20.27 -5.60 -8.21
CA ALA A 273 -19.37 -6.13 -7.19
C ALA A 273 -18.20 -5.15 -6.95
N ALA A 274 -18.50 -3.91 -6.60
CA ALA A 274 -17.50 -2.91 -6.20
C ALA A 274 -18.08 -2.04 -5.08
N PRO A 275 -17.26 -1.54 -4.13
CA PRO A 275 -17.77 -0.72 -3.04
C PRO A 275 -18.28 0.61 -3.59
N SER A 276 -19.52 0.97 -3.24
CA SER A 276 -20.02 2.32 -3.48
C SER A 276 -19.29 3.34 -2.59
N VAL A 277 -19.49 4.64 -2.86
CA VAL A 277 -18.93 5.73 -2.03
C VAL A 277 -19.29 5.56 -0.55
N SER A 278 -20.54 5.19 -0.23
CA SER A 278 -20.99 4.98 1.16
C SER A 278 -20.51 3.68 1.80
N GLN A 279 -19.92 2.78 1.01
CA GLN A 279 -19.38 1.49 1.45
C GLN A 279 -17.86 1.53 1.61
N ARG A 280 -17.21 2.68 1.36
CA ARG A 280 -15.80 2.91 1.64
C ARG A 280 -15.62 3.59 3.00
N TYR A 281 -14.48 3.35 3.62
CA TYR A 281 -14.06 4.15 4.76
C TYR A 281 -13.83 5.60 4.33
N ASP A 282 -14.16 6.54 5.21
CA ASP A 282 -13.87 7.96 5.00
C ASP A 282 -12.39 8.16 4.65
N PHE A 283 -12.15 9.08 3.73
CA PHE A 283 -10.81 9.46 3.27
C PHE A 283 -10.00 8.34 2.60
N HIS A 284 -10.62 7.23 2.17
CA HIS A 284 -9.95 6.16 1.40
C HIS A 284 -10.27 6.30 -0.09
N TYR A 285 -9.23 6.57 -0.87
CA TYR A 285 -9.30 6.87 -2.30
C TYR A 285 -8.46 5.86 -3.08
N PRO A 286 -9.02 4.73 -3.53
CA PRO A 286 -8.34 3.84 -4.47
C PRO A 286 -8.25 4.52 -5.84
N ILE A 287 -7.18 5.28 -6.03
CA ILE A 287 -6.93 6.09 -7.23
C ILE A 287 -6.38 5.27 -8.39
N LEU A 288 -5.72 4.14 -8.07
CA LEU A 288 -5.16 3.21 -9.03
C LEU A 288 -5.58 1.79 -8.70
N MET A 289 -5.78 0.99 -9.75
CA MET A 289 -5.97 -0.45 -9.63
C MET A 289 -5.37 -1.21 -10.81
N SER A 290 -5.18 -2.51 -10.67
CA SER A 290 -4.64 -3.37 -11.73
C SER A 290 -5.17 -4.80 -11.61
N GLU A 291 -5.48 -5.46 -12.74
CA GLU A 291 -5.72 -6.90 -12.78
C GLU A 291 -4.40 -7.71 -12.75
N ASP A 292 -3.27 -7.09 -13.11
CA ASP A 292 -2.04 -7.83 -13.39
C ASP A 292 -0.98 -7.70 -12.28
N VAL A 293 -1.00 -6.64 -11.47
CA VAL A 293 0.04 -6.41 -10.46
C VAL A 293 -0.15 -7.36 -9.26
N PRO A 294 0.79 -8.28 -9.00
CA PRO A 294 0.74 -9.13 -7.81
C PRO A 294 1.22 -8.38 -6.56
N HIS A 295 0.95 -8.93 -5.37
CA HIS A 295 1.19 -8.26 -4.10
C HIS A 295 2.59 -7.64 -3.96
N ASN A 296 3.65 -8.44 -4.10
CA ASN A 296 5.02 -8.00 -3.84
C ASN A 296 5.60 -7.13 -4.96
N ALA A 297 4.97 -7.10 -6.14
CA ALA A 297 5.32 -6.18 -7.21
C ALA A 297 4.89 -4.73 -6.90
N MET A 298 3.96 -4.52 -5.96
CA MET A 298 3.50 -3.18 -5.58
C MET A 298 4.60 -2.34 -4.92
N GLN A 299 5.43 -2.97 -4.08
CA GLN A 299 6.47 -2.28 -3.32
C GLN A 299 7.85 -2.37 -3.98
N GLY A 300 8.08 -3.39 -4.82
CA GLY A 300 9.36 -3.61 -5.49
C GLY A 300 9.49 -2.93 -6.85
N ASN A 301 10.70 -3.01 -7.43
CA ASN A 301 10.99 -2.51 -8.77
C ASN A 301 10.63 -3.55 -9.86
N ARG A 302 9.34 -3.86 -10.00
CA ARG A 302 8.84 -4.81 -11.01
C ARG A 302 8.02 -4.09 -12.08
N THR A 303 8.30 -4.38 -13.34
CA THR A 303 7.64 -3.77 -14.51
C THR A 303 6.83 -4.81 -15.28
N GLY A 304 6.08 -4.38 -16.30
CA GLY A 304 5.34 -5.27 -17.20
C GLY A 304 3.84 -5.30 -16.94
N TYR A 305 3.37 -4.57 -15.93
CA TYR A 305 1.97 -4.60 -15.51
C TYR A 305 1.17 -3.41 -16.01
N SER A 306 -0.10 -3.64 -16.35
CA SER A 306 -1.01 -2.57 -16.71
C SER A 306 -1.77 -2.06 -15.50
N MET A 307 -1.81 -0.75 -15.30
CA MET A 307 -2.59 -0.09 -14.28
C MET A 307 -3.66 0.80 -14.91
N THR A 308 -4.80 0.88 -14.25
CA THR A 308 -5.87 1.80 -14.60
C THR A 308 -6.08 2.83 -13.49
N SER A 309 -6.41 4.04 -13.88
CA SER A 309 -6.85 5.11 -12.98
C SER A 309 -8.35 5.02 -12.72
N VAL A 310 -8.76 5.49 -11.55
CA VAL A 310 -10.17 5.63 -11.17
C VAL A 310 -10.55 7.10 -11.07
N ARG A 311 -10.83 7.71 -12.22
CA ARG A 311 -11.09 9.16 -12.32
C ARG A 311 -12.21 9.68 -11.43
N SER A 312 -13.26 8.89 -11.20
CA SER A 312 -14.35 9.28 -10.28
C SER A 312 -13.85 9.45 -8.85
N ILE A 313 -12.99 8.55 -8.39
CA ILE A 313 -12.40 8.57 -7.05
C ILE A 313 -11.31 9.64 -6.93
N GLU A 314 -10.53 9.84 -7.98
CA GLU A 314 -9.59 10.97 -8.07
C GLU A 314 -10.32 12.32 -7.98
N ALA A 315 -11.45 12.47 -8.68
CA ALA A 315 -12.28 13.66 -8.57
C ALA A 315 -12.86 13.83 -7.16
N ASP A 316 -13.32 12.75 -6.51
CA ASP A 316 -13.77 12.79 -5.11
C ASP A 316 -12.65 13.27 -4.18
N TYR A 317 -11.42 12.78 -4.38
CA TYR A 317 -10.23 13.20 -3.63
C TYR A 317 -9.96 14.69 -3.82
N ASN A 318 -9.87 15.15 -5.07
CA ASN A 318 -9.56 16.54 -5.39
C ASN A 318 -10.62 17.53 -4.89
N ASN A 319 -11.87 17.07 -4.69
CA ASN A 319 -12.97 17.87 -4.13
C ASN A 319 -13.19 17.70 -2.62
N SER A 320 -12.39 16.86 -1.94
CA SER A 320 -12.63 16.47 -0.53
C SER A 320 -12.27 17.53 0.51
N GLY A 321 -11.50 18.56 0.14
CA GLY A 321 -10.94 19.54 1.07
C GLY A 321 -9.80 19.01 1.96
N VAL A 322 -9.42 17.73 1.82
CA VAL A 322 -8.25 17.12 2.49
C VAL A 322 -7.13 16.74 1.50
N ASN A 323 -7.16 17.29 0.28
CA ASN A 323 -6.24 17.01 -0.81
C ASN A 323 -4.88 17.71 -0.64
N ALA A 324 -4.13 17.32 0.39
CA ALA A 324 -2.82 17.90 0.69
C ALA A 324 -1.66 17.35 -0.19
N LEU A 325 -1.94 16.39 -1.08
CA LEU A 325 -1.02 15.90 -2.12
C LEU A 325 -1.66 16.20 -3.48
N GLY A 326 -0.91 16.77 -4.43
CA GLY A 326 -1.41 16.95 -5.78
C GLY A 326 -1.56 15.58 -6.45
N VAL A 327 -2.78 15.24 -6.87
CA VAL A 327 -3.05 14.01 -7.64
C VAL A 327 -3.65 14.42 -8.97
N ASP A 328 -2.93 14.08 -10.04
CA ASP A 328 -3.32 14.28 -11.44
C ASP A 328 -2.78 13.10 -12.25
N VAL A 329 -3.61 12.06 -12.39
CA VAL A 329 -3.20 10.80 -13.03
C VAL A 329 -3.11 10.99 -14.54
N ALA A 330 -1.90 10.89 -15.09
CA ALA A 330 -1.68 10.87 -16.52
C ALA A 330 -2.17 9.55 -17.12
N ASP A 331 -3.37 9.55 -17.67
CA ASP A 331 -4.02 8.38 -18.26
C ASP A 331 -4.49 8.64 -19.71
N TYR A 332 -4.80 7.57 -20.41
CA TYR A 332 -5.39 7.63 -21.74
C TYR A 332 -6.48 6.57 -21.90
N GLU A 333 -7.42 6.85 -22.80
CA GLU A 333 -8.50 5.94 -23.12
C GLU A 333 -8.35 5.43 -24.55
N LYS A 334 -8.53 4.13 -24.76
CA LYS A 334 -8.51 3.50 -26.09
C LYS A 334 -9.67 2.54 -26.25
N ARG A 335 -9.98 2.20 -27.51
CA ARG A 335 -10.96 1.17 -27.84
C ARG A 335 -10.24 -0.09 -28.28
N GLU A 336 -10.59 -1.21 -27.67
CA GLU A 336 -9.96 -2.50 -27.93
C GLU A 336 -10.78 -3.31 -28.94
N TRP A 337 -10.20 -3.63 -30.09
CA TRP A 337 -10.91 -4.33 -31.18
C TRP A 337 -11.32 -5.76 -30.78
N TRP A 338 -10.51 -6.43 -29.96
CA TRP A 338 -10.72 -7.81 -29.51
C TRP A 338 -11.87 -7.94 -28.49
N ASP A 339 -12.22 -6.86 -27.79
CA ASP A 339 -13.41 -6.75 -26.95
C ASP A 339 -14.46 -5.86 -27.64
N PHE A 340 -14.75 -6.11 -28.92
CA PHE A 340 -15.80 -5.42 -29.68
C PHE A 340 -15.77 -3.87 -29.59
N TRP A 341 -14.56 -3.29 -29.64
CA TRP A 341 -14.33 -1.83 -29.56
C TRP A 341 -14.81 -1.19 -28.26
N ARG A 342 -14.87 -1.96 -27.16
CA ARG A 342 -15.12 -1.46 -25.81
C ARG A 342 -13.99 -0.54 -25.38
N LYS A 343 -14.34 0.39 -24.49
CA LYS A 343 -13.46 1.47 -24.05
C LYS A 343 -12.70 1.04 -22.81
N TYR A 344 -11.40 1.27 -22.84
CA TYR A 344 -10.48 0.97 -21.75
C TYR A 344 -9.72 2.23 -21.35
N ARG A 345 -9.28 2.30 -20.10
CA ARG A 345 -8.45 3.35 -19.55
C ARG A 345 -7.17 2.75 -18.96
N TYR A 346 -6.05 3.38 -19.23
CA TYR A 346 -4.74 2.95 -18.74
C TYR A 346 -3.93 4.16 -18.29
N VAL A 347 -3.11 3.98 -17.27
CA VAL A 347 -2.10 4.98 -16.89
C VAL A 347 -0.97 4.97 -17.92
N GLU A 348 -0.51 6.15 -18.31
CA GLU A 348 0.57 6.29 -19.27
C GLU A 348 1.86 5.61 -18.79
N GLY A 349 2.43 4.75 -19.65
CA GLY A 349 3.72 4.13 -19.38
C GLY A 349 3.72 3.10 -18.24
N THR A 350 2.54 2.60 -17.86
CA THR A 350 2.37 1.61 -16.79
C THR A 350 3.18 0.32 -16.99
N SER A 351 3.28 -0.20 -18.21
CA SER A 351 3.97 -1.47 -18.45
C SER A 351 5.49 -1.36 -18.40
N SER A 352 6.05 -0.15 -18.50
CA SER A 352 7.50 0.07 -18.50
C SER A 352 8.05 0.60 -17.18
N ARG A 353 7.19 0.78 -16.17
CA ARG A 353 7.55 1.34 -14.86
C ARG A 353 7.09 0.43 -13.74
N SER A 354 7.78 0.52 -12.60
CA SER A 354 7.27 -0.04 -11.36
C SER A 354 6.10 0.81 -10.84
N VAL A 355 5.29 0.25 -9.95
CA VAL A 355 4.18 0.99 -9.32
C VAL A 355 4.69 2.23 -8.59
N SER A 356 5.78 2.10 -7.84
CA SER A 356 6.39 3.22 -7.11
C SER A 356 6.91 4.32 -8.07
N THR A 357 7.61 3.96 -9.13
CA THR A 357 8.04 4.93 -10.17
C THR A 357 6.86 5.60 -10.85
N LEU A 358 5.79 4.85 -11.14
CA LEU A 358 4.58 5.38 -11.76
C LEU A 358 3.88 6.40 -10.85
N LEU A 359 3.83 6.16 -9.54
CA LEU A 359 3.24 7.10 -8.59
C LEU A 359 3.95 8.45 -8.61
N VAL A 360 5.27 8.43 -8.70
CA VAL A 360 6.11 9.62 -8.70
C VAL A 360 6.04 10.36 -10.05
N ASP A 361 6.12 9.63 -11.16
CA ASP A 361 6.21 10.22 -12.50
C ASP A 361 4.85 10.68 -13.07
N LYS A 362 3.76 10.00 -12.70
CA LYS A 362 2.49 10.03 -13.44
C LYS A 362 1.26 10.26 -12.60
N VAL A 363 1.36 10.30 -11.27
CA VAL A 363 0.20 10.36 -10.38
C VAL A 363 0.29 11.54 -9.43
N ILE A 364 1.40 11.65 -8.70
CA ILE A 364 1.62 12.69 -7.68
C ILE A 364 2.38 13.85 -8.31
N ARG A 365 1.88 15.08 -8.14
CA ARG A 365 2.48 16.30 -8.68
C ARG A 365 2.62 17.41 -7.65
#